data_AF-A0A2N1RTF8-F1
#
_entry.id   AF-A0A2N1RTF8-F1
#
_cell.length_a   1.000
_cell.length_b   1.000
_cell.length_c   1.000
_cell.angle_alpha   90.00
_cell.angle_beta   90.00
_cell.angle_gamma   90.00
#
_symmetry.space_group_name_H-M   'P 1'
#
loop_
_entity.id
_entity.type
_entity.pdbx_description
1 polymer ?
#
loop_
_entity_poly.entity_id
_entity_poly.type
_entity_poly.pdbx_seq_one_letter_code
_entity_poly.pdbx_strand_id
1 'polypeptide(L)'
;MKSIRTKIILLMAGGSLLSIMLLVIAVTASVYKFSNLILEENRKQILESFDKNIMNQVQNIHTLLDSVNRYQKEQKLTDNEGKAIAKELIRTIRYNESGYFWLDTYEGVNVLLPPNPKVEGKSRINDKDAKGKDFIRELVENGKKTGGGFSDYWFPKPGQTNPDPKRGYTLAYAPYGWIIGTGNYIDDIDKVILEKRAKYNQYINYIVIIMLSAALIVGIILIAVSIRFADSISKPIKDTSQLAERLSDCDLTCRMDARYSERDDEIGVLAKSINSATENLGKTLSAVQSSMKFLHESIDQINRGNQELAQ
;
A
#
# COMPACT_ATOMS: atom_id res chain seq x y z
N MET A 1 -34.20 26.50 14.55
CA MET A 1 -34.05 25.04 14.34
C MET A 1 -33.39 24.79 12.98
N LYS A 2 -32.36 23.92 12.88
CA LYS A 2 -31.78 23.56 11.57
C LYS A 2 -32.86 22.88 10.70
N SER A 3 -33.02 23.34 9.46
CA SER A 3 -33.96 22.74 8.49
C SER A 3 -33.70 21.23 8.34
N ILE A 4 -34.77 20.45 8.22
CA ILE A 4 -34.74 18.99 7.98
C ILE A 4 -33.77 18.67 6.83
N ARG A 5 -33.77 19.50 5.79
CA ARG A 5 -32.85 19.44 4.65
C ARG A 5 -31.38 19.36 5.06
N THR A 6 -30.95 20.28 5.92
CA THR A 6 -29.55 20.39 6.35
C THR A 6 -29.14 19.19 7.19
N LYS A 7 -30.06 18.64 8.01
CA LYS A 7 -29.81 17.43 8.79
C LYS A 7 -29.60 16.21 7.89
N ILE A 8 -30.44 16.04 6.87
CA ILE A 8 -30.33 14.94 5.89
C ILE A 8 -28.98 15.01 5.15
N ILE A 9 -28.62 16.21 4.63
CA ILE A 9 -27.35 16.39 3.91
C ILE A 9 -26.16 16.07 4.81
N LEU A 10 -26.14 16.58 6.05
CA LEU A 10 -25.04 16.34 6.99
C LEU A 10 -24.86 14.85 7.30
N LEU A 11 -25.97 14.12 7.54
CA LEU A 11 -25.90 12.70 7.87
C LEU A 11 -25.45 11.87 6.66
N MET A 12 -26.03 12.11 5.49
CA MET A 12 -25.72 11.33 4.28
C MET A 12 -24.33 11.67 3.73
N ALA A 13 -24.12 12.93 3.35
CA ALA A 13 -22.85 13.33 2.74
C ALA A 13 -21.71 13.24 3.76
N GLY A 14 -21.92 13.67 5.00
CA GLY A 14 -20.89 13.59 6.04
C GLY A 14 -20.49 12.15 6.37
N GLY A 15 -21.47 11.26 6.54
CA GLY A 15 -21.22 9.84 6.79
C GLY A 15 -20.47 9.16 5.65
N SER A 16 -20.88 9.39 4.39
CA SER A 16 -20.22 8.80 3.22
C SER A 16 -18.84 9.38 2.94
N LEU A 17 -18.62 10.69 3.16
CA LEU A 17 -17.30 11.29 3.01
C LEU A 17 -16.33 10.76 4.08
N LEU A 18 -16.81 10.59 5.31
CA LEU A 18 -16.02 10.00 6.39
C LEU A 18 -15.62 8.56 6.06
N SER A 19 -16.53 7.74 5.55
CA SER A 19 -16.22 6.35 5.18
C SER A 19 -15.22 6.27 4.02
N ILE A 20 -15.34 7.14 3.00
CA ILE A 20 -14.35 7.25 1.91
C ILE A 20 -12.99 7.67 2.46
N MET A 21 -12.94 8.66 3.34
CA MET A 21 -11.70 9.13 3.93
C MET A 21 -10.99 8.01 4.71
N LEU A 22 -11.73 7.28 5.54
CA LEU A 22 -11.19 6.14 6.30
C LEU A 22 -10.69 5.03 5.37
N LEU A 23 -11.42 4.74 4.30
CA LEU A 23 -11.02 3.75 3.30
C LEU A 23 -9.73 4.15 2.59
N VAL A 24 -9.63 5.40 2.14
CA VAL A 24 -8.43 5.94 1.46
C VAL A 24 -7.22 5.86 2.39
N ILE A 25 -7.37 6.23 3.67
CA ILE A 25 -6.29 6.14 4.66
C ILE A 25 -5.86 4.67 4.86
N ALA A 26 -6.82 3.76 5.06
CA ALA A 26 -6.54 2.34 5.28
C ALA A 26 -5.84 1.68 4.08
N VAL A 27 -6.30 1.97 2.86
CA VAL A 27 -5.70 1.45 1.62
C VAL A 27 -4.30 2.05 1.43
N THR A 28 -4.13 3.36 1.61
CA THR A 28 -2.81 4.01 1.51
C THR A 28 -1.81 3.39 2.48
N ALA A 29 -2.19 3.24 3.75
CA ALA A 29 -1.34 2.60 4.76
C ALA A 29 -0.98 1.16 4.39
N SER A 30 -1.94 0.40 3.85
CA SER A 30 -1.73 -0.98 3.39
C SER A 30 -0.73 -1.05 2.22
N VAL A 31 -0.82 -0.14 1.26
CA VAL A 31 0.10 -0.05 0.11
C VAL A 31 1.53 0.24 0.57
N TYR A 32 1.72 1.22 1.46
CA TYR A 32 3.06 1.52 2.01
C TYR A 32 3.63 0.34 2.81
N LYS A 33 2.80 -0.32 3.63
CA LYS A 33 3.22 -1.50 4.39
C LYS A 33 3.64 -2.64 3.46
N PHE A 34 2.86 -2.92 2.43
CA PHE A 34 3.15 -3.97 1.45
C PHE A 34 4.42 -3.66 0.64
N SER A 35 4.62 -2.41 0.23
CA SER A 35 5.85 -1.99 -0.46
C SER A 35 7.10 -2.18 0.38
N ASN A 36 7.05 -1.81 1.68
CA ASN A 36 8.17 -2.05 2.59
C ASN A 36 8.44 -3.55 2.77
N LEU A 37 7.40 -4.37 2.92
CA LEU A 37 7.55 -5.83 3.00
C LEU A 37 8.22 -6.42 1.76
N ILE A 38 7.81 -5.99 0.57
CA ILE A 38 8.41 -6.41 -0.70
C ILE A 38 9.87 -5.98 -0.79
N LEU A 39 10.22 -4.77 -0.34
CA LEU A 39 11.59 -4.28 -0.37
C LEU A 39 12.51 -5.11 0.54
N GLU A 40 12.06 -5.44 1.75
CA GLU A 40 12.80 -6.30 2.68
C GLU A 40 12.97 -7.71 2.11
N GLU A 41 11.91 -8.30 1.55
CA GLU A 41 11.98 -9.62 0.93
C GLU A 41 12.92 -9.62 -0.29
N ASN A 42 12.87 -8.59 -1.13
CA ASN A 42 13.82 -8.43 -2.24
C ASN A 42 15.26 -8.33 -1.74
N ARG A 43 15.51 -7.59 -0.65
CA ARG A 43 16.84 -7.47 -0.05
C ARG A 43 17.35 -8.84 0.39
N LYS A 44 16.52 -9.60 1.09
CA LYS A 44 16.84 -10.96 1.53
C LYS A 44 17.14 -11.88 0.35
N GLN A 45 16.30 -11.86 -0.69
CA GLN A 45 16.51 -12.68 -1.89
C GLN A 45 17.80 -12.32 -2.64
N ILE A 46 18.14 -11.03 -2.72
CA ILE A 46 19.41 -10.60 -3.33
C ILE A 46 20.60 -11.11 -2.52
N LEU A 47 20.56 -10.99 -1.19
CA LEU A 47 21.62 -11.50 -0.31
C LEU A 47 21.77 -13.02 -0.42
N GLU A 48 20.67 -13.77 -0.39
CA GLU A 48 20.70 -15.22 -0.57
C GLU A 48 21.22 -15.63 -1.96
N SER A 49 20.84 -14.89 -3.01
CA SER A 49 21.35 -15.10 -4.36
C SER A 49 22.85 -14.85 -4.44
N PHE A 50 23.35 -13.81 -3.77
CA PHE A 50 24.78 -13.52 -3.67
C PHE A 50 25.53 -14.62 -2.94
N ASP A 51 25.02 -15.09 -1.81
CA ASP A 51 25.63 -16.18 -1.04
C ASP A 51 25.72 -17.46 -1.87
N LYS A 52 24.62 -17.83 -2.55
CA LYS A 52 24.61 -18.96 -3.48
C LYS A 52 25.60 -18.77 -4.62
N ASN A 53 25.69 -17.56 -5.18
CA ASN A 53 26.61 -17.27 -6.27
C ASN A 53 28.07 -17.50 -5.86
N ILE A 54 28.54 -16.86 -4.78
CA ILE A 54 29.94 -16.99 -4.33
C ILE A 54 30.26 -18.41 -3.84
N MET A 55 29.31 -19.09 -3.22
CA MET A 55 29.44 -20.49 -2.84
C MET A 55 29.65 -21.38 -4.07
N ASN A 56 28.80 -21.25 -5.09
CA ASN A 56 28.92 -22.01 -6.34
C ASN A 56 30.22 -21.68 -7.08
N GLN A 57 30.65 -20.42 -7.10
CA GLN A 57 31.93 -20.02 -7.68
C GLN A 57 33.11 -20.73 -7.00
N VAL A 58 33.14 -20.80 -5.67
CA VAL A 58 34.18 -21.53 -4.94
C VAL A 58 34.10 -23.05 -5.18
N GLN A 59 32.90 -23.62 -5.26
CA GLN A 59 32.73 -25.04 -5.61
C GLN A 59 33.25 -25.37 -7.02
N ASN A 60 33.08 -24.45 -7.98
CA ASN A 60 33.66 -24.60 -9.32
C ASN A 60 35.19 -24.61 -9.25
N ILE A 61 35.81 -23.75 -8.44
CA ILE A 61 37.26 -23.77 -8.21
C ILE A 61 37.71 -25.05 -7.51
N HIS A 62 36.92 -25.58 -6.58
CA HIS A 62 37.21 -26.87 -5.96
C HIS A 62 37.25 -28.00 -7.00
N THR A 63 36.27 -28.01 -7.91
CA THR A 63 36.20 -29.00 -9.02
C THR A 63 37.36 -28.84 -10.01
N LEU A 64 37.75 -27.60 -10.29
CA LEU A 64 38.94 -27.30 -11.09
C LEU A 64 40.21 -27.86 -10.41
N LEU A 65 40.37 -27.63 -9.10
CA LEU A 65 41.51 -28.12 -8.34
C LEU A 65 41.56 -29.65 -8.28
N ASP A 66 40.41 -30.33 -8.19
CA ASP A 66 40.35 -31.79 -8.29
C ASP A 66 40.86 -32.29 -9.65
N SER A 67 40.56 -31.57 -10.73
CA SER A 67 41.08 -31.88 -12.05
C SER A 67 42.60 -31.63 -12.16
N VAL A 68 43.10 -30.54 -11.56
CA VAL A 68 44.54 -30.25 -11.50
C VAL A 68 45.28 -31.30 -10.67
N ASN A 69 44.72 -31.71 -9.53
CA ASN A 69 45.30 -32.74 -8.66
C ASN A 69 45.37 -34.10 -9.37
N ARG A 70 44.32 -34.48 -10.11
CA ARG A 70 44.34 -35.68 -10.94
C ARG A 70 45.43 -35.62 -12.01
N TYR A 71 45.50 -34.51 -12.75
CA TYR A 71 46.54 -34.28 -13.76
C TYR A 71 47.96 -34.34 -13.16
N GLN A 72 48.17 -33.71 -12.00
CA GLN A 72 49.43 -33.76 -11.25
C GLN A 72 49.85 -35.20 -10.95
N LYS A 73 48.91 -36.04 -10.47
CA LYS A 73 49.17 -37.46 -10.17
C LYS A 73 49.48 -38.27 -11.42
N GLU A 74 48.72 -38.07 -12.50
CA GLU A 74 48.90 -38.77 -13.78
C GLU A 74 50.26 -38.46 -14.42
N GLN A 75 50.64 -37.19 -14.40
CA GLN A 75 51.92 -36.71 -14.95
C GLN A 75 53.10 -36.85 -13.97
N LYS A 76 52.85 -37.37 -12.76
CA LYS A 76 53.86 -37.52 -11.68
C LYS A 76 54.59 -36.21 -11.35
N LEU A 77 53.88 -35.09 -11.41
CA LEU A 77 54.41 -33.78 -11.06
C LEU A 77 54.59 -33.64 -9.55
N THR A 78 55.58 -32.86 -9.14
CA THR A 78 55.80 -32.49 -7.75
C THR A 78 54.63 -31.67 -7.19
N ASP A 79 54.51 -31.61 -5.86
CA ASP A 79 53.51 -30.77 -5.18
C ASP A 79 53.65 -29.29 -5.57
N ASN A 80 54.90 -28.81 -5.70
CA ASN A 80 55.17 -27.44 -6.11
C ASN A 80 54.71 -27.15 -7.54
N GLU A 81 54.94 -28.07 -8.48
CA GLU A 81 54.48 -27.93 -9.87
C GLU A 81 52.95 -27.93 -9.96
N GLY A 82 52.28 -28.86 -9.27
CA GLY A 82 50.81 -28.89 -9.21
C GLY A 82 50.20 -27.62 -8.63
N LYS A 83 50.74 -27.15 -7.50
CA LYS A 83 50.34 -25.89 -6.87
C LYS A 83 50.61 -24.68 -7.76
N ALA A 84 51.73 -24.64 -8.48
CA ALA A 84 52.03 -23.56 -9.42
C ALA A 84 51.01 -23.51 -10.57
N ILE A 85 50.67 -24.66 -11.16
CA ILE A 85 49.64 -24.77 -12.21
C ILE A 85 48.29 -24.29 -11.68
N ALA A 86 47.86 -24.79 -10.52
CA ALA A 86 46.61 -24.41 -9.89
C ALA A 86 46.53 -22.90 -9.62
N LYS A 87 47.60 -22.33 -9.05
CA LYS A 87 47.70 -20.90 -8.73
C LYS A 87 47.55 -20.03 -9.98
N GLU A 88 48.23 -20.36 -11.07
CA GLU A 88 48.18 -19.58 -12.30
C GLU A 88 46.85 -19.71 -13.04
N LEU A 89 46.23 -20.90 -13.05
CA LEU A 89 44.88 -21.07 -13.56
C LEU A 89 43.89 -20.17 -12.80
N ILE A 90 43.87 -20.26 -11.47
CA ILE A 90 42.94 -19.50 -10.62
C ILE A 90 43.20 -17.98 -10.71
N ARG A 91 44.46 -17.56 -10.87
CA ARG A 91 44.84 -16.13 -11.00
C ARG A 91 44.08 -15.42 -12.12
N THR A 92 43.79 -16.12 -13.22
CA THR A 92 43.16 -15.52 -14.41
C THR A 92 41.63 -15.56 -14.40
N ILE A 93 41.02 -16.39 -13.55
CA ILE A 93 39.56 -16.56 -13.52
C ILE A 93 38.91 -15.30 -12.92
N ARG A 94 37.96 -14.74 -13.66
CA ARG A 94 37.13 -13.60 -13.25
C ARG A 94 35.66 -13.93 -13.50
N TYR A 95 34.80 -13.30 -12.72
CA TYR A 95 33.36 -13.34 -12.90
C TYR A 95 32.77 -12.00 -12.47
N ASN A 96 31.63 -11.62 -13.05
CA ASN A 96 31.08 -10.27 -12.92
C ASN A 96 32.13 -9.19 -13.28
N GLU A 97 31.91 -7.93 -12.90
CA GLU A 97 32.86 -6.84 -13.22
C GLU A 97 34.15 -6.87 -12.39
N SER A 98 34.08 -7.31 -11.13
CA SER A 98 35.19 -7.21 -10.17
C SER A 98 35.44 -8.50 -9.37
N GLY A 99 34.79 -9.61 -9.70
CA GLY A 99 34.95 -10.89 -9.00
C GLY A 99 36.30 -11.54 -9.25
N TYR A 100 36.95 -12.00 -8.19
CA TYR A 100 38.24 -12.67 -8.21
C TYR A 100 38.32 -13.73 -7.11
N PHE A 101 39.27 -14.65 -7.24
CA PHE A 101 39.57 -15.64 -6.22
C PHE A 101 40.86 -15.29 -5.48
N TRP A 102 40.91 -15.64 -4.21
CA TRP A 102 42.15 -15.62 -3.43
C TRP A 102 42.37 -16.98 -2.79
N LEU A 103 43.62 -17.24 -2.44
CA LEU A 103 44.06 -18.47 -1.79
C LEU A 103 44.92 -18.11 -0.58
N ASP A 104 44.66 -18.76 0.55
CA ASP A 104 45.53 -18.73 1.74
C ASP A 104 45.89 -20.14 2.16
N THR A 105 47.01 -20.30 2.87
CA THR A 105 47.25 -21.54 3.61
C THR A 105 46.40 -21.58 4.88
N TYR A 106 46.36 -22.74 5.55
CA TYR A 106 45.68 -22.92 6.83
C TYR A 106 46.26 -22.09 7.99
N GLU A 107 47.47 -21.55 7.82
CA GLU A 107 48.20 -20.68 8.75
C GLU A 107 48.02 -19.19 8.38
N GLY A 108 47.25 -18.89 7.33
CA GLY A 108 46.99 -17.52 6.88
C GLY A 108 48.13 -16.91 6.07
N VAL A 109 49.00 -17.72 5.44
CA VAL A 109 49.94 -17.22 4.44
C VAL A 109 49.21 -17.03 3.12
N ASN A 110 49.27 -15.82 2.55
CA ASN A 110 48.60 -15.58 1.29
C ASN A 110 49.33 -16.30 0.14
N VAL A 111 48.61 -17.14 -0.59
CA VAL A 111 49.15 -17.89 -1.74
C VAL A 111 48.90 -17.14 -3.05
N LEU A 112 47.72 -16.53 -3.18
CA LEU A 112 47.28 -15.81 -4.37
C LEU A 112 46.33 -14.68 -3.97
N LEU A 113 46.61 -13.46 -4.46
CA LEU A 113 45.68 -12.33 -4.35
C LEU A 113 45.86 -11.40 -5.56
N PRO A 114 45.11 -11.61 -6.66
CA PRO A 114 45.32 -10.86 -7.90
C PRO A 114 45.23 -9.34 -7.77
N PRO A 115 44.31 -8.76 -6.96
CA PRO A 115 44.25 -7.31 -6.76
C PRO A 115 45.43 -6.72 -5.97
N ASN A 116 46.15 -7.53 -5.20
CA ASN A 116 47.31 -7.09 -4.43
C ASN A 116 48.40 -8.17 -4.39
N PRO A 117 49.16 -8.38 -5.48
CA PRO A 117 50.18 -9.43 -5.54
C PRO A 117 51.33 -9.25 -4.53
N LYS A 118 51.50 -8.04 -3.97
CA LYS A 118 52.60 -7.71 -3.04
C LYS A 118 52.50 -8.41 -1.68
N VAL A 119 51.34 -8.99 -1.35
CA VAL A 119 51.12 -9.76 -0.13
C VAL A 119 51.28 -11.26 -0.31
N GLU A 120 51.41 -11.75 -1.55
CA GLU A 120 51.63 -13.16 -1.83
C GLU A 120 52.95 -13.63 -1.17
N GLY A 121 52.91 -14.77 -0.49
CA GLY A 121 54.00 -15.34 0.29
C GLY A 121 54.14 -14.80 1.71
N LYS A 122 53.33 -13.81 2.12
CA LYS A 122 53.37 -13.22 3.47
C LYS A 122 52.24 -13.75 4.33
N SER A 123 52.51 -13.90 5.63
CA SER A 123 51.45 -14.14 6.60
C SER A 123 50.59 -12.89 6.74
N ARG A 124 49.28 -13.08 6.67
CA ARG A 124 48.26 -12.07 6.94
C ARG A 124 47.33 -12.47 8.08
N ILE A 125 47.68 -13.49 8.86
CA ILE A 125 46.83 -14.03 9.93
C ILE A 125 46.50 -13.03 11.05
N ASN A 126 47.29 -11.95 11.15
CA ASN A 126 47.10 -10.87 12.10
C ASN A 126 46.60 -9.57 11.44
N ASP A 127 46.26 -9.62 10.14
CA ASP A 127 45.72 -8.46 9.45
C ASP A 127 44.33 -8.16 9.98
N LYS A 128 44.10 -6.87 10.24
CA LYS A 128 42.81 -6.34 10.66
C LYS A 128 42.14 -5.63 9.50
N ASP A 129 40.84 -5.78 9.39
CA ASP A 129 40.06 -4.99 8.46
C ASP A 129 39.91 -3.53 8.95
N ALA A 130 39.25 -2.69 8.15
CA ALA A 130 39.05 -1.28 8.47
C ALA A 130 38.23 -1.00 9.75
N LYS A 131 37.60 -2.03 10.33
CA LYS A 131 36.84 -1.96 11.59
C LYS A 131 37.58 -2.64 12.75
N GLY A 132 38.82 -3.09 12.55
CA GLY A 132 39.65 -3.71 13.57
C GLY A 132 39.43 -5.23 13.74
N LYS A 133 38.62 -5.84 12.88
CA LYS A 133 38.28 -7.26 12.93
C LYS A 133 39.41 -8.13 12.37
N ASP A 134 39.77 -9.21 13.07
CA ASP A 134 40.76 -10.21 12.62
C ASP A 134 40.18 -11.12 11.53
N PHE A 135 39.91 -10.54 10.36
CA PHE A 135 39.10 -11.18 9.33
C PHE A 135 39.76 -12.41 8.69
N ILE A 136 41.10 -12.47 8.61
CA ILE A 136 41.80 -13.64 8.04
C ILE A 136 41.60 -14.89 8.89
N ARG A 137 41.61 -14.77 10.22
CA ARG A 137 41.36 -15.92 11.12
C ARG A 137 39.96 -16.46 10.90
N GLU A 138 38.98 -15.57 10.88
CA GLU A 138 37.58 -15.95 10.64
C GLU A 138 37.38 -16.62 9.28
N LEU A 139 37.99 -16.08 8.21
CA LEU A 139 37.96 -16.69 6.88
C LEU A 139 38.56 -18.11 6.87
N VAL A 140 39.69 -18.31 7.55
CA VAL A 140 40.33 -19.62 7.64
C VAL A 140 39.47 -20.59 8.47
N GLU A 141 38.98 -20.16 9.62
CA GLU A 141 38.11 -20.96 10.49
C GLU A 141 36.81 -21.36 9.81
N ASN A 142 36.15 -20.42 9.13
CA ASN A 142 34.93 -20.68 8.37
C ASN A 142 35.19 -21.60 7.17
N GLY A 143 36.30 -21.40 6.45
CA GLY A 143 36.68 -22.27 5.34
C GLY A 143 36.94 -23.72 5.73
N LYS A 144 37.40 -23.97 6.97
CA LYS A 144 37.65 -25.32 7.50
C LYS A 144 36.38 -26.05 7.96
N LYS A 145 35.23 -25.37 8.07
CA LYS A 145 33.96 -26.01 8.42
C LYS A 145 33.51 -26.96 7.30
N THR A 146 32.74 -27.98 7.68
CA THR A 146 32.10 -28.89 6.70
C THR A 146 31.21 -28.07 5.76
N GLY A 147 31.52 -28.11 4.46
CA GLY A 147 30.80 -27.31 3.47
C GLY A 147 31.13 -25.82 3.50
N GLY A 148 32.27 -25.41 4.11
CA GLY A 148 32.76 -24.03 4.11
C GLY A 148 31.97 -23.08 4.99
N GLY A 149 32.15 -21.78 4.77
CA GLY A 149 31.46 -20.77 5.55
C GLY A 149 31.60 -19.34 5.03
N PHE A 150 30.66 -18.49 5.44
CA PHE A 150 30.59 -17.08 5.08
C PHE A 150 31.22 -16.21 6.15
N SER A 151 31.88 -15.12 5.73
CA SER A 151 32.45 -14.10 6.62
C SER A 151 32.20 -12.70 6.05
N ASP A 152 31.80 -11.76 6.90
CA ASP A 152 31.64 -10.35 6.53
C ASP A 152 32.85 -9.55 7.02
N TYR A 153 33.45 -8.73 6.16
CA TYR A 153 34.65 -7.95 6.47
C TYR A 153 34.76 -6.73 5.54
N TRP A 154 35.70 -5.83 5.84
CA TRP A 154 35.92 -4.64 5.03
C TRP A 154 37.18 -4.76 4.18
N PHE A 155 37.06 -4.62 2.87
CA PHE A 155 38.19 -4.75 1.94
C PHE A 155 38.06 -3.80 0.75
N PRO A 156 39.17 -3.26 0.20
CA PRO A 156 39.09 -2.39 -0.97
C PRO A 156 38.72 -3.14 -2.25
N LYS A 157 37.91 -2.51 -3.11
CA LYS A 157 37.66 -2.99 -4.48
C LYS A 157 38.96 -3.01 -5.30
N PRO A 158 39.09 -3.89 -6.32
CA PRO A 158 40.25 -3.88 -7.20
C PRO A 158 40.52 -2.49 -7.78
N GLY A 159 41.74 -1.99 -7.63
CA GLY A 159 42.13 -0.64 -8.08
C GLY A 159 41.76 0.52 -7.15
N GLN A 160 41.14 0.24 -6.00
CA GLN A 160 40.74 1.25 -5.01
C GLN A 160 41.49 1.05 -3.68
N THR A 161 41.53 2.10 -2.86
CA THR A 161 42.15 2.08 -1.52
C THR A 161 41.14 2.12 -0.40
N ASN A 162 39.96 2.68 -0.65
CA ASN A 162 38.91 2.79 0.35
C ASN A 162 38.29 1.41 0.57
N PRO A 163 38.17 0.96 1.82
CA PRO A 163 37.57 -0.32 2.13
C PRO A 163 36.05 -0.25 2.03
N ASP A 164 35.45 -1.26 1.41
CA ASP A 164 34.00 -1.44 1.28
C ASP A 164 33.54 -2.71 2.01
N PRO A 165 32.28 -2.78 2.46
CA PRO A 165 31.76 -3.97 3.10
C PRO A 165 31.70 -5.12 2.09
N LYS A 166 32.25 -6.26 2.47
CA LYS A 166 32.38 -7.44 1.61
C LYS A 166 31.89 -8.68 2.33
N ARG A 167 31.10 -9.49 1.64
CA ARG A 167 30.69 -10.82 2.06
C ARG A 167 31.47 -11.86 1.29
N GLY A 168 32.29 -12.63 1.98
CA GLY A 168 33.11 -13.69 1.40
C GLY A 168 32.61 -15.07 1.79
N TYR A 169 32.79 -16.03 0.90
CA TYR A 169 32.64 -17.44 1.21
C TYR A 169 33.99 -18.13 1.02
N THR A 170 34.31 -19.00 1.95
CA THR A 170 35.57 -19.74 1.96
C THR A 170 35.33 -21.23 2.11
N LEU A 171 36.16 -22.03 1.45
CA LEU A 171 36.15 -23.49 1.52
C LEU A 171 37.58 -24.02 1.48
N ALA A 172 37.87 -24.96 2.38
CA ALA A 172 39.16 -25.64 2.43
C ALA A 172 39.33 -26.65 1.29
N TYR A 173 40.53 -26.69 0.70
CA TYR A 173 41.00 -27.70 -0.23
C TYR A 173 42.16 -28.48 0.39
N ALA A 174 41.83 -29.61 1.01
CA ALA A 174 42.76 -30.39 1.81
C ALA A 174 44.05 -30.83 1.09
N PRO A 175 44.02 -31.27 -0.19
CA PRO A 175 45.23 -31.75 -0.85
C PRO A 175 46.35 -30.72 -0.96
N TYR A 176 46.03 -29.42 -1.02
CA TYR A 176 47.02 -28.35 -1.05
C TYR A 176 47.13 -27.56 0.27
N GLY A 177 46.28 -27.87 1.26
CA GLY A 177 46.23 -27.13 2.52
C GLY A 177 45.79 -25.68 2.31
N TRP A 178 44.91 -25.43 1.34
CA TRP A 178 44.47 -24.09 0.96
C TRP A 178 43.07 -23.76 1.44
N ILE A 179 42.83 -22.51 1.77
CA ILE A 179 41.52 -21.90 1.87
C ILE A 179 41.27 -21.15 0.57
N ILE A 180 40.27 -21.59 -0.18
CA ILE A 180 39.80 -20.91 -1.38
C ILE A 180 38.74 -19.93 -0.95
N GLY A 181 38.83 -18.69 -1.42
CA GLY A 181 37.79 -17.71 -1.16
C GLY A 181 37.44 -16.87 -2.37
N THR A 182 36.18 -16.44 -2.38
CA THR A 182 35.68 -15.37 -3.23
C THR A 182 34.64 -14.55 -2.47
N GLY A 183 34.18 -13.42 -3.02
CA GLY A 183 33.21 -12.58 -2.32
C GLY A 183 32.71 -11.41 -3.14
N ASN A 184 31.55 -10.91 -2.74
CA ASN A 184 30.87 -9.77 -3.37
C ASN A 184 30.83 -8.58 -2.40
N TYR A 185 30.86 -7.37 -2.94
CA TYR A 185 30.71 -6.15 -2.16
C TYR A 185 29.23 -5.88 -1.89
N ILE A 186 28.91 -5.54 -0.64
CA ILE A 186 27.53 -5.38 -0.15
C ILE A 186 26.99 -3.97 -0.47
N ASP A 187 27.87 -2.97 -0.63
CA ASP A 187 27.48 -1.59 -0.94
C ASP A 187 26.69 -1.50 -2.27
N ASP A 188 26.98 -2.38 -3.22
CA ASP A 188 26.26 -2.47 -4.48
C ASP A 188 24.80 -2.94 -4.27
N ILE A 189 24.52 -3.76 -3.25
CA ILE A 189 23.15 -4.17 -2.89
C ILE A 189 22.37 -3.00 -2.33
N ASP A 190 22.98 -2.23 -1.43
CA ASP A 190 22.32 -1.08 -0.81
C ASP A 190 21.93 -0.05 -1.87
N LYS A 191 22.82 0.21 -2.84
CA LYS A 191 22.52 1.06 -4.00
C LYS A 191 21.35 0.52 -4.82
N VAL A 192 21.35 -0.78 -5.16
CA VAL A 192 20.25 -1.42 -5.91
C VAL A 192 18.91 -1.34 -5.15
N ILE A 193 18.93 -1.54 -3.82
CA ILE A 193 17.72 -1.44 -2.99
C ILE A 193 17.23 0.01 -2.89
N LEU A 194 18.13 0.99 -2.79
CA LEU A 194 17.78 2.41 -2.79
C LEU A 194 17.15 2.85 -4.11
N GLU A 195 17.70 2.42 -5.24
CA GLU A 195 17.11 2.67 -6.57
C GLU A 195 15.73 2.02 -6.73
N LYS A 196 15.58 0.76 -6.29
CA LYS A 196 14.28 0.08 -6.29
C LYS A 196 13.28 0.82 -5.40
N ARG A 197 13.68 1.26 -4.20
CA ARG A 197 12.84 2.04 -3.29
C ARG A 197 12.37 3.34 -3.94
N ALA A 198 13.27 4.07 -4.59
CA ALA A 198 12.90 5.31 -5.29
C ALA A 198 11.85 5.05 -6.38
N LYS A 199 12.03 4.00 -7.19
CA LYS A 199 11.06 3.59 -8.21
C LYS A 199 9.71 3.19 -7.59
N TYR A 200 9.70 2.38 -6.53
CA TYR A 200 8.46 2.00 -5.83
C TYR A 200 7.73 3.21 -5.25
N ASN A 201 8.44 4.15 -4.64
CA ASN A 201 7.84 5.38 -4.11
C ASN A 201 7.19 6.21 -5.23
N GLN A 202 7.83 6.28 -6.40
CA GLN A 202 7.24 6.94 -7.57
C GLN A 202 5.94 6.26 -8.02
N TYR A 203 5.91 4.92 -8.08
CA TYR A 203 4.70 4.17 -8.39
C TYR A 203 3.60 4.34 -7.34
N ILE A 204 3.95 4.33 -6.05
CA ILE A 204 2.99 4.55 -4.97
C ILE A 204 2.38 5.95 -5.07
N ASN A 205 3.21 6.98 -5.26
CA ASN A 205 2.71 8.35 -5.40
C ASN A 205 1.75 8.48 -6.57
N TYR A 206 2.04 7.84 -7.71
CA TYR A 206 1.14 7.81 -8.86
C TYR A 206 -0.20 7.14 -8.53
N ILE A 207 -0.20 5.98 -7.87
CA ILE A 207 -1.41 5.27 -7.45
C ILE A 207 -2.22 6.10 -6.44
N VAL A 208 -1.55 6.75 -5.48
CA VAL A 208 -2.19 7.62 -4.48
C VAL A 208 -2.88 8.81 -5.15
N ILE A 209 -2.25 9.46 -6.13
CA ILE A 209 -2.87 10.58 -6.87
C ILE A 209 -4.11 10.11 -7.62
N ILE A 210 -4.06 8.96 -8.30
CA ILE A 210 -5.24 8.39 -8.98
C ILE A 210 -6.35 8.08 -7.98
N MET A 211 -6.01 7.47 -6.85
CA MET A 211 -6.98 7.11 -5.81
C MET A 211 -7.64 8.36 -5.19
N LEU A 212 -6.86 9.41 -4.91
CA LEU A 212 -7.39 10.69 -4.41
C LEU A 212 -8.29 11.38 -5.45
N SER A 213 -7.91 11.33 -6.72
CA SER A 213 -8.72 11.88 -7.83
C SER A 213 -10.05 11.14 -7.96
N ALA A 214 -10.03 9.81 -7.89
CA ALA A 214 -11.23 8.99 -7.90
C ALA A 214 -12.12 9.24 -6.67
N ALA A 215 -11.53 9.32 -5.48
CA ALA A 215 -12.25 9.63 -4.24
C ALA A 215 -12.91 11.01 -4.29
N LEU A 216 -12.25 12.01 -4.89
CA LEU A 216 -12.81 13.34 -5.10
C LEU A 216 -14.03 13.31 -6.03
N ILE A 217 -13.93 12.60 -7.17
CA ILE A 217 -15.04 12.46 -8.13
C ILE A 217 -16.24 11.78 -7.46
N VAL A 218 -16.02 10.67 -6.75
CA VAL A 218 -17.07 9.96 -6.00
C VAL A 218 -17.67 10.85 -4.92
N GLY A 219 -16.85 11.61 -4.19
CA GLY A 219 -17.30 12.56 -3.18
C GLY A 219 -18.23 13.64 -3.74
N ILE A 220 -17.89 14.22 -4.90
CA ILE A 220 -18.74 15.22 -5.57
C ILE A 220 -20.09 14.61 -5.96
N ILE A 221 -20.09 13.39 -6.52
CA ILE A 221 -21.31 12.68 -6.90
C ILE A 221 -22.19 12.44 -5.66
N LEU A 222 -21.62 11.98 -4.55
CA LEU A 222 -22.36 11.71 -3.32
C LEU A 222 -22.97 12.97 -2.70
N ILE A 223 -22.26 14.11 -2.75
CA ILE A 223 -22.80 15.40 -2.30
C ILE A 223 -23.99 15.79 -3.19
N ALA A 224 -23.86 15.68 -4.52
CA ALA A 224 -24.92 16.01 -5.45
C ALA A 224 -26.17 15.13 -5.24
N VAL A 225 -25.98 13.82 -5.06
CA VAL A 225 -27.05 12.86 -4.74
C VAL A 225 -27.70 13.20 -3.40
N SER A 226 -26.91 13.51 -2.37
CA SER A 226 -27.42 13.88 -1.05
C SER A 226 -28.28 15.15 -1.08
N ILE A 227 -27.90 16.16 -1.87
CA ILE A 227 -28.68 17.37 -2.05
C ILE A 227 -30.00 17.07 -2.76
N ARG A 228 -29.96 16.31 -3.86
CA ARG A 228 -31.17 15.90 -4.62
C ARG A 228 -32.13 15.11 -3.74
N PHE A 229 -31.61 14.18 -2.96
CA PHE A 229 -32.40 13.37 -2.03
C PHE A 229 -33.00 14.22 -0.90
N ALA A 230 -32.20 15.09 -0.28
CA ALA A 230 -32.68 16.00 0.76
C ALA A 230 -33.78 16.94 0.24
N ASP A 231 -33.65 17.45 -0.98
CA ASP A 231 -34.68 18.28 -1.63
C ASP A 231 -35.96 17.48 -1.93
N SER A 232 -35.83 16.21 -2.36
CA SER A 232 -36.95 15.32 -2.67
C SER A 232 -37.83 15.02 -1.46
N ILE A 233 -37.28 15.10 -0.24
CA ILE A 233 -38.01 14.86 1.02
C ILE A 233 -38.39 16.17 1.71
N SER A 234 -37.44 17.09 1.88
CA SER A 234 -37.63 18.27 2.73
C SER A 234 -38.56 19.33 2.15
N LYS A 235 -38.59 19.49 0.81
CA LYS A 235 -39.48 20.46 0.15
C LYS A 235 -40.95 20.06 0.29
N PRO A 236 -41.38 18.84 -0.09
CA PRO A 236 -42.77 18.43 0.11
C PRO A 236 -43.23 18.52 1.57
N ILE A 237 -42.40 18.08 2.53
CA ILE A 237 -42.75 18.16 3.96
C ILE A 237 -42.96 19.62 4.40
N LYS A 238 -42.10 20.53 3.93
CA LYS A 238 -42.23 21.97 4.23
C LYS A 238 -43.51 22.53 3.61
N ASP A 239 -43.79 22.22 2.36
CA ASP A 239 -44.97 22.69 1.64
C ASP A 239 -46.26 22.16 2.30
N THR A 240 -46.29 20.88 2.69
CA THR A 240 -47.41 20.30 3.46
C THR A 240 -47.58 20.97 4.81
N SER A 241 -46.50 21.26 5.54
CA SER A 241 -46.56 21.96 6.82
C SER A 241 -47.14 23.37 6.68
N GLN A 242 -46.74 24.10 5.64
CA GLN A 242 -47.27 25.44 5.36
C GLN A 242 -48.74 25.39 4.92
N LEU A 243 -49.13 24.36 4.17
CA LEU A 243 -50.53 24.15 3.80
C LEU A 243 -51.39 23.84 5.02
N ALA A 244 -50.90 22.99 5.93
CA ALA A 244 -51.61 22.67 7.17
C ALA A 244 -51.80 23.90 8.07
N GLU A 245 -50.80 24.80 8.14
CA GLU A 245 -50.90 26.08 8.85
C GLU A 245 -52.02 26.96 8.25
N ARG A 246 -52.02 27.14 6.93
CA ARG A 246 -53.10 27.89 6.23
C ARG A 246 -54.47 27.25 6.40
N LEU A 247 -54.54 25.93 6.36
CA LEU A 247 -55.79 25.20 6.60
C LEU A 247 -56.31 25.41 8.03
N SER A 248 -55.41 25.52 9.01
CA SER A 248 -55.76 25.87 10.40
C SER A 248 -56.36 27.28 10.50
N ASP A 249 -55.97 28.19 9.61
CA ASP A 249 -56.54 29.54 9.47
C ASP A 249 -57.84 29.55 8.64
N CYS A 250 -58.44 28.37 8.39
CA CYS A 250 -59.64 28.16 7.58
C CYS A 250 -59.51 28.61 6.11
N ASP A 251 -58.30 28.74 5.56
CA ASP A 251 -58.11 28.90 4.12
C ASP A 251 -58.34 27.55 3.41
N LEU A 252 -59.57 27.33 2.92
CA LEU A 252 -59.95 26.11 2.20
C LEU A 252 -59.66 26.16 0.70
N THR A 253 -59.03 27.23 0.21
CA THR A 253 -58.69 27.40 -1.21
C THR A 253 -57.32 26.82 -1.55
N CYS A 254 -56.48 26.61 -0.54
CA CYS A 254 -55.12 26.14 -0.72
C CYS A 254 -55.06 24.63 -1.08
N ARG A 255 -54.17 24.24 -1.99
CA ARG A 255 -53.94 22.84 -2.38
C ARG A 255 -52.45 22.55 -2.48
N MET A 256 -52.07 21.29 -2.24
CA MET A 256 -50.73 20.80 -2.57
C MET A 256 -50.53 20.78 -4.08
N ASP A 257 -49.30 21.04 -4.51
CA ASP A 257 -48.90 20.94 -5.91
C ASP A 257 -49.11 19.51 -6.45
N ALA A 258 -49.68 19.41 -7.65
CA ALA A 258 -49.97 18.14 -8.32
C ALA A 258 -48.74 17.24 -8.47
N ARG A 259 -47.54 17.83 -8.64
CA ARG A 259 -46.27 17.09 -8.75
C ARG A 259 -45.99 16.20 -7.53
N TYR A 260 -46.53 16.55 -6.36
CA TYR A 260 -46.40 15.74 -5.16
C TYR A 260 -47.46 14.67 -5.11
N SER A 261 -48.70 14.98 -5.48
CA SER A 261 -49.80 14.01 -5.57
C SER A 261 -49.59 12.93 -6.63
N GLU A 262 -48.73 13.15 -7.61
CA GLU A 262 -48.34 12.15 -8.62
C GLU A 262 -47.23 11.21 -8.16
N ARG A 263 -46.65 11.41 -6.97
CA ARG A 263 -45.62 10.51 -6.44
C ARG A 263 -46.25 9.20 -5.96
N ASP A 264 -45.51 8.11 -6.18
CA ASP A 264 -45.87 6.75 -5.74
C ASP A 264 -45.24 6.37 -4.40
N ASP A 265 -44.90 7.35 -3.56
CA ASP A 265 -44.33 7.16 -2.22
C ASP A 265 -45.21 7.79 -1.13
N GLU A 266 -44.77 7.69 0.12
CA GLU A 266 -45.51 8.21 1.29
C GLU A 266 -45.72 9.73 1.22
N ILE A 267 -44.86 10.45 0.51
CA ILE A 267 -45.06 11.89 0.24
C ILE A 267 -46.26 12.09 -0.67
N GLY A 268 -46.45 11.24 -1.68
CA GLY A 268 -47.63 11.28 -2.55
C GLY A 268 -48.92 10.95 -1.82
N VAL A 269 -48.89 9.93 -0.95
CA VAL A 269 -50.03 9.61 -0.06
C VAL A 269 -50.38 10.81 0.81
N LEU A 270 -49.38 11.40 1.48
CA LEU A 270 -49.57 12.59 2.33
C LEU A 270 -50.16 13.78 1.56
N ALA A 271 -49.67 14.05 0.35
CA ALA A 271 -50.17 15.12 -0.50
C ALA A 271 -51.62 14.90 -0.94
N LYS A 272 -52.00 13.66 -1.29
CA LYS A 272 -53.40 13.32 -1.60
C LYS A 272 -54.29 13.49 -0.38
N SER A 273 -53.87 12.99 0.79
CA SER A 273 -54.66 13.05 2.03
C SER A 273 -54.96 14.48 2.48
N ILE A 274 -53.98 15.40 2.43
CA ILE A 274 -54.22 16.80 2.84
C ILE A 274 -55.13 17.56 1.86
N ASN A 275 -55.05 17.25 0.56
CA ASN A 275 -55.97 17.77 -0.45
C ASN A 275 -57.40 17.28 -0.19
N SER A 276 -57.58 15.98 0.06
CA SER A 276 -58.89 15.41 0.40
C SER A 276 -59.45 15.98 1.71
N ALA A 277 -58.61 16.21 2.72
CA ALA A 277 -59.03 16.85 3.97
C ALA A 277 -59.55 18.27 3.74
N THR A 278 -58.83 19.06 2.93
CA THR A 278 -59.25 20.43 2.59
C THR A 278 -60.58 20.44 1.82
N GLU A 279 -60.76 19.50 0.88
CA GLU A 279 -62.01 19.37 0.13
C GLU A 279 -63.19 18.99 1.04
N ASN A 280 -63.01 18.00 1.92
CA ASN A 280 -64.06 17.54 2.81
C ASN A 280 -64.45 18.61 3.85
N LEU A 281 -63.49 19.36 4.38
CA LEU A 281 -63.76 20.50 5.24
C LEU A 281 -64.53 21.60 4.50
N GLY A 282 -64.14 21.89 3.25
CA GLY A 282 -64.86 22.84 2.37
C GLY A 282 -66.31 22.43 2.10
N LYS A 283 -66.57 21.14 1.84
CA LYS A 283 -67.92 20.60 1.69
C LYS A 283 -68.72 20.72 2.98
N THR A 284 -68.10 20.39 4.12
CA THR A 284 -68.76 20.46 5.43
C THR A 284 -69.15 21.90 5.78
N LEU A 285 -68.26 22.87 5.61
CA LEU A 285 -68.54 24.28 5.87
C LEU A 285 -69.60 24.85 4.90
N SER A 286 -69.55 24.47 3.62
CA SER A 286 -70.59 24.85 2.64
C SER A 286 -71.97 24.29 3.02
N ALA A 287 -72.03 23.04 3.52
CA ALA A 287 -73.26 22.43 3.99
C ALA A 287 -73.81 23.15 5.23
N VAL A 288 -72.95 23.46 6.20
CA VAL A 288 -73.33 24.25 7.39
C VAL A 288 -73.85 25.63 7.00
N GLN A 289 -73.17 26.33 6.08
CA GLN A 289 -73.62 27.65 5.60
C GLN A 289 -74.98 27.57 4.88
N SER A 290 -75.20 26.53 4.08
CA SER A 290 -76.48 26.29 3.40
C SER A 290 -77.61 25.99 4.40
N SER A 291 -77.34 25.17 5.41
CA SER A 291 -78.29 24.89 6.50
C SER A 291 -78.61 26.15 7.32
N MET A 292 -77.62 27.00 7.62
CA MET A 292 -77.87 28.28 8.29
C MET A 292 -78.76 29.21 7.45
N LYS A 293 -78.53 29.28 6.13
CA LYS A 293 -79.37 30.10 5.23
C LYS A 293 -80.82 29.60 5.22
N PHE A 294 -81.03 28.30 5.08
CA PHE A 294 -82.37 27.70 5.15
C PHE A 294 -83.06 27.96 6.49
N LEU A 295 -82.31 27.87 7.60
CA LEU A 295 -82.82 28.16 8.94
C LEU A 295 -83.21 29.64 9.09
N HIS A 296 -82.41 30.56 8.55
CA HIS A 296 -82.73 31.99 8.54
C HIS A 296 -84.00 32.28 7.72
N GLU A 297 -84.11 31.70 6.52
CA GLU A 297 -85.32 31.81 5.67
C GLU A 297 -86.56 31.23 6.37
N SER A 298 -86.40 30.12 7.11
CA SER A 298 -87.48 29.51 7.90
C SER A 298 -87.91 30.37 9.09
N ILE A 299 -86.96 30.99 9.80
CA ILE A 299 -87.26 31.95 10.89
C ILE A 299 -88.02 33.15 10.33
N ASP A 300 -87.61 33.68 9.18
CA ASP A 300 -88.32 34.80 8.52
C ASP A 300 -89.75 34.41 8.15
N GLN A 301 -89.98 33.19 7.66
CA GLN A 301 -91.33 32.69 7.40
C GLN A 301 -92.17 32.57 8.67
N ILE A 302 -91.62 32.03 9.75
CA ILE A 302 -92.32 31.91 11.04
C ILE A 302 -92.67 33.30 11.59
N ASN A 303 -91.74 34.25 11.52
CA ASN A 303 -91.98 35.63 11.98
C ASN A 303 -93.08 36.31 11.18
N ARG A 304 -93.12 36.13 9.84
CA ARG A 304 -94.23 36.61 9.01
C ARG A 304 -95.55 35.95 9.39
N GLY A 305 -95.57 34.62 9.56
CA GLY A 305 -96.78 33.90 9.98
C GLY A 305 -97.30 34.31 11.37
N ASN A 306 -96.41 34.57 12.32
CA ASN A 306 -96.79 35.07 13.65
C ASN A 306 -97.32 36.51 13.60
N GLN A 307 -96.82 37.36 12.70
CA GLN A 307 -97.37 38.70 12.49
C GLN A 307 -98.77 38.65 11.88
N GLU A 308 -99.03 37.70 10.98
CA GLU A 308 -100.37 37.46 10.40
C GLU A 308 -101.37 36.90 11.43
N LEU A 309 -100.91 36.08 12.39
CA LEU A 309 -101.75 35.55 13.47
C LEU A 309 -102.02 36.55 14.61
N ALA A 310 -101.24 37.63 14.69
CA ALA A 310 -101.38 38.68 15.70
C ALA A 310 -102.28 39.85 15.26
N GLN A 311 -102.80 39.81 14.03
CA GLN A 311 -103.83 40.73 13.49
C GLN A 311 -105.21 40.12 13.56
#